data_AF-A0A172RZS1-F1
#
_entry.id   AF-A0A172RZS1-F1
#
_cell.length_a   1.000
_cell.length_b   1.000
_cell.length_c   1.000
_cell.angle_alpha   90.00
_cell.angle_beta   90.00
_cell.angle_gamma   90.00
#
_symmetry.space_group_name_H-M   'P 1'
#
loop_
_entity.id
_entity.type
_entity.pdbx_description
1 polymer ?
#
loop_
_entity_poly.entity_id
_entity_poly.type
_entity_poly.pdbx_seq_one_letter_code
_entity_poly.pdbx_strand_id
1 'polypeptide(L)'
;MDNVENEVREAEEAKNQEGKADAQAEPHGKRRSLRLNRKTVILCVIVGLIAAVGVGAYKWHETPEFCATVCHTPMDEAYLNTLYANPYEAAVDKWGNEVSKADAMLASKHGAMGKTCMDCHVPAIEEQITEGLEWIQGDYYNPLSERDLARLVAYRGVGETEFCLNENCHNITKSDLTNETADQARNPHSWHHSEYDCSDCHKGHRASIMVCTQCHEDSEVPQGWLTWEEGQNLEHQYMSWNDEQFLAGTSSGE
;
A
#
# COMPACT_ATOMS: atom_id res chain seq x y z
N MET A 1 2.95 42.80 41.11
CA MET A 1 1.97 41.69 41.22
C MET A 1 0.55 42.23 41.01
N ASP A 2 0.40 43.28 40.18
CA ASP A 2 -0.80 44.12 40.16
C ASP A 2 -1.56 44.07 38.82
N ASN A 3 -1.10 43.24 37.88
CA ASN A 3 -1.72 43.09 36.56
C ASN A 3 -2.58 41.83 36.41
N VAL A 4 -2.55 40.92 37.40
CA VAL A 4 -3.35 39.69 37.39
C VAL A 4 -4.68 39.87 38.13
N GLU A 5 -4.76 40.79 39.10
CA GLU A 5 -6.00 41.07 39.84
C GLU A 5 -7.02 41.91 39.04
N ASN A 6 -6.58 42.71 38.07
CA ASN A 6 -7.50 43.51 37.26
C ASN A 6 -8.22 42.68 36.18
N GLU A 7 -7.56 41.71 35.55
CA GLU A 7 -8.19 40.85 34.53
C GLU A 7 -9.22 39.87 35.14
N VAL A 8 -9.02 39.43 36.39
CA VAL A 8 -9.98 38.59 37.11
C VAL A 8 -11.26 39.37 37.46
N ARG A 9 -11.14 40.67 37.76
CA ARG A 9 -12.27 41.55 38.10
C ARG A 9 -13.15 41.88 36.89
N GLU A 10 -12.56 42.08 35.71
CA GLU A 10 -13.32 42.31 34.46
C GLU A 10 -14.05 41.03 33.99
N ALA A 11 -13.49 39.85 34.26
CA ALA A 11 -14.11 38.56 33.93
C ALA A 11 -15.31 38.20 34.83
N GLU A 12 -15.34 38.66 36.09
CA GLU A 12 -16.49 38.47 36.99
C GLU A 12 -17.62 39.48 36.75
N GLU A 13 -17.32 40.71 36.34
CA GLU A 13 -18.34 41.72 36.02
C GLU A 13 -19.08 41.41 34.71
N ALA A 14 -18.41 40.81 33.71
CA ALA A 14 -19.06 40.34 32.48
C ALA A 14 -20.01 39.14 32.72
N LYS A 15 -19.73 38.31 33.73
CA LYS A 15 -20.57 37.14 34.07
C LYS A 15 -21.83 37.47 34.86
N ASN A 16 -21.91 38.65 35.47
CA ASN A 16 -22.98 39.01 36.41
C ASN A 16 -24.01 40.01 35.83
N GLN A 17 -23.86 40.43 34.57
CA GLN A 17 -24.78 41.36 33.90
C GLN A 17 -25.80 40.71 32.94
N GLU A 18 -25.72 39.41 32.64
CA GLU A 18 -26.76 38.74 31.82
C GLU A 18 -28.01 38.30 32.61
N GLY A 19 -28.11 38.66 33.88
CA GLY A 19 -29.22 38.26 34.75
C GLY A 19 -29.85 39.40 35.54
N LYS A 20 -30.66 40.26 34.90
CA LYS A 20 -31.97 40.75 35.41
C LYS A 20 -32.58 41.93 34.62
N ALA A 21 -33.91 41.86 34.52
CA ALA A 21 -34.91 42.87 34.12
C ALA A 21 -35.13 43.03 32.60
N ASP A 22 -36.36 43.06 32.06
CA ASP A 22 -37.69 43.16 32.67
C ASP A 22 -38.76 42.53 31.76
N ALA A 23 -39.88 42.15 32.37
CA ALA A 23 -40.98 41.43 31.75
C ALA A 23 -41.83 42.31 30.82
N GLN A 24 -42.08 41.82 29.60
CA GLN A 24 -43.33 42.06 28.87
C GLN A 24 -43.89 40.72 28.39
N ALA A 25 -45.17 40.49 28.71
CA ALA A 25 -45.90 39.25 28.52
C ALA A 25 -46.52 39.14 27.11
N GLU A 26 -46.74 37.87 26.71
CA GLU A 26 -47.59 37.30 25.63
C GLU A 26 -46.97 37.04 24.23
N PRO A 27 -47.24 35.88 23.57
CA PRO A 27 -47.58 34.56 24.08
C PRO A 27 -46.50 33.50 23.73
N HIS A 28 -46.47 32.47 24.57
CA HIS A 28 -45.62 31.28 24.50
C HIS A 28 -45.63 30.60 23.12
N GLY A 29 -44.63 30.88 22.28
CA GLY A 29 -44.23 29.98 21.21
C GLY A 29 -43.69 28.70 21.85
N LYS A 30 -44.48 27.62 21.86
CA LYS A 30 -44.04 26.30 22.31
C LYS A 30 -42.73 25.96 21.59
N ARG A 31 -41.59 25.96 22.30
CA ARG A 31 -40.44 25.13 21.89
C ARG A 31 -40.97 23.71 21.89
N ARG A 32 -41.42 23.26 20.71
CA ARG A 32 -41.85 21.90 20.47
C ARG A 32 -40.57 21.08 20.67
N SER A 33 -40.32 20.61 21.90
CA SER A 33 -39.35 19.54 22.08
C SER A 33 -39.84 18.46 21.13
N LEU A 34 -39.09 18.16 20.07
CA LEU A 34 -39.38 16.98 19.29
C LEU A 34 -39.22 15.83 20.29
N ARG A 35 -40.33 15.41 20.90
CA ARG A 35 -40.42 14.10 21.54
C ARG A 35 -40.42 13.13 20.37
N LEU A 36 -39.22 12.83 19.86
CA LEU A 36 -39.05 11.72 18.95
C LEU A 36 -39.67 10.52 19.65
N ASN A 37 -40.61 9.86 18.98
CA ASN A 37 -41.16 8.65 19.56
C ASN A 37 -40.02 7.63 19.69
N ARG A 38 -40.13 6.71 20.65
CA ARG A 38 -39.08 5.73 20.95
C ARG A 38 -38.65 4.94 19.69
N LYS A 39 -39.55 4.71 18.73
CA LYS A 39 -39.24 4.04 17.45
C LYS A 39 -38.40 4.93 16.53
N THR A 40 -38.63 6.25 16.48
CA THR A 40 -37.81 7.19 15.72
C THR A 40 -36.41 7.31 16.33
N VAL A 41 -36.30 7.34 17.67
CA VAL A 41 -34.99 7.29 18.36
C VAL A 41 -34.25 5.99 18.03
N ILE A 42 -34.94 4.85 18.12
CA ILE A 42 -34.36 3.53 17.77
C ILE A 42 -33.92 3.51 16.30
N LEU A 43 -34.74 4.02 15.37
CA LEU A 43 -34.39 4.09 13.95
C LEU A 43 -33.16 4.97 13.72
N CYS A 44 -33.09 6.15 14.34
CA CYS A 44 -31.93 7.03 14.25
C CYS A 44 -30.67 6.39 14.82
N VAL A 45 -30.78 5.64 15.92
CA VAL A 45 -29.67 4.88 16.50
C VAL A 45 -29.23 3.77 15.54
N ILE A 46 -30.16 3.03 14.94
CA ILE A 46 -29.83 1.97 13.97
C ILE A 46 -29.14 2.56 12.74
N VAL A 47 -29.69 3.63 12.16
CA VAL A 47 -29.09 4.32 11.00
C VAL A 47 -27.71 4.88 11.37
N GLY A 48 -27.57 5.47 12.55
CA GLY A 48 -26.29 5.96 13.06
C GLY A 48 -25.25 4.84 13.24
N LEU A 49 -25.66 3.68 13.76
CA LEU A 49 -24.80 2.51 13.88
C LEU A 49 -24.38 1.96 12.51
N ILE A 50 -25.31 1.84 11.56
CA ILE A 50 -25.00 1.39 10.19
C ILE A 50 -24.02 2.36 9.53
N ALA A 51 -24.23 3.67 9.67
CA ALA A 51 -23.31 4.67 9.13
C ALA A 51 -21.92 4.59 9.78
N ALA A 52 -21.85 4.43 11.11
CA ALA A 52 -20.59 4.28 11.83
C ALA A 52 -19.84 2.99 11.42
N VAL A 53 -20.56 1.88 11.28
CA VAL A 53 -20.00 0.61 10.78
C VAL A 53 -19.54 0.75 9.34
N GLY A 54 -20.32 1.41 8.47
CA GLY A 54 -19.95 1.67 7.08
C GLY A 54 -18.66 2.49 6.96
N VAL A 55 -18.52 3.56 7.76
CA VAL A 55 -17.28 4.35 7.81
C VAL A 55 -16.13 3.54 8.38
N GLY A 56 -16.36 2.75 9.42
CA GLY A 56 -15.34 1.86 10.00
C GLY A 56 -14.84 0.81 9.02
N ALA A 57 -15.76 0.13 8.32
CA ALA A 57 -15.47 -0.83 7.27
C ALA A 57 -14.76 -0.16 6.08
N TYR A 58 -15.19 1.04 5.69
CA TYR A 58 -14.53 1.82 4.63
C TYR A 58 -13.12 2.26 5.04
N LYS A 59 -12.82 2.50 6.31
CA LYS A 59 -11.43 2.76 6.69
C LYS A 59 -10.61 1.48 6.81
N TRP A 60 -11.23 0.40 7.26
CA TRP A 60 -10.58 -0.88 7.44
C TRP A 60 -10.21 -1.54 6.10
N HIS A 61 -11.03 -1.42 5.05
CA HIS A 61 -10.77 -2.07 3.77
C HIS A 61 -9.49 -1.60 3.04
N GLU A 62 -8.92 -0.47 3.46
CA GLU A 62 -7.67 0.08 2.91
C GLU A 62 -6.44 -0.33 3.75
N THR A 63 -6.62 -1.15 4.80
CA THR A 63 -5.53 -1.56 5.71
C THR A 63 -4.85 -2.87 5.28
N PRO A 64 -3.55 -3.05 5.54
CA PRO A 64 -2.85 -4.31 5.27
C PRO A 64 -3.52 -5.52 5.93
N GLU A 65 -4.10 -5.34 7.12
CA GLU A 65 -4.78 -6.41 7.85
C GLU A 65 -6.06 -6.85 7.13
N PHE A 66 -6.78 -5.94 6.47
CA PHE A 66 -7.94 -6.32 5.64
C PHE A 66 -7.51 -7.21 4.48
N CYS A 67 -6.41 -6.89 3.80
CA CYS A 67 -5.89 -7.74 2.74
C CYS A 67 -5.59 -9.16 3.26
N ALA A 68 -4.91 -9.26 4.41
CA ALA A 68 -4.58 -10.55 5.02
C ALA A 68 -5.79 -11.32 5.57
N THR A 69 -6.89 -10.65 5.93
CA THR A 69 -8.07 -11.25 6.60
C THR A 69 -9.33 -11.38 5.74
N VAL A 70 -9.40 -10.69 4.61
CA VAL A 70 -10.58 -10.66 3.73
C VAL A 70 -10.26 -11.13 2.33
N CYS A 71 -9.07 -10.83 1.81
CA CYS A 71 -8.61 -11.31 0.51
C CYS A 71 -7.84 -12.65 0.58
N HIS A 72 -8.09 -13.51 1.59
CA HIS A 72 -7.28 -14.70 1.90
C HIS A 72 -6.88 -15.60 0.72
N THR A 73 -5.71 -16.25 0.84
CA THR A 73 -5.08 -17.29 -0.01
C THR A 73 -4.25 -16.84 -1.23
N PRO A 74 -4.57 -15.76 -1.96
CA PRO A 74 -3.61 -15.17 -2.89
C PRO A 74 -2.62 -14.22 -2.20
N MET A 75 -3.05 -13.46 -1.18
CA MET A 75 -2.26 -12.44 -0.46
C MET A 75 -2.28 -12.70 1.05
N ASP A 76 -1.83 -13.89 1.43
CA ASP A 76 -1.87 -14.38 2.80
C ASP A 76 -0.85 -13.71 3.74
N GLU A 77 -0.69 -14.29 4.93
CA GLU A 77 0.25 -13.85 5.97
C GLU A 77 1.70 -13.72 5.45
N ALA A 78 2.09 -14.46 4.40
CA ALA A 78 3.44 -14.38 3.85
C ALA A 78 3.74 -12.99 3.27
N TYR A 79 2.80 -12.41 2.52
CA TYR A 79 2.96 -11.07 1.94
C TYR A 79 2.99 -9.99 3.03
N LEU A 80 2.12 -10.09 4.03
CA LEU A 80 2.10 -9.18 5.17
C LEU A 80 3.43 -9.23 5.95
N ASN A 81 3.97 -10.44 6.15
CA ASN A 81 5.26 -10.62 6.81
C ASN A 81 6.39 -9.94 6.05
N THR A 82 6.40 -10.00 4.72
CA THR A 82 7.42 -9.28 3.93
C THR A 82 7.28 -7.76 4.04
N LEU A 83 6.07 -7.21 4.14
CA LEU A 83 5.81 -5.78 4.30
C LEU A 83 6.30 -5.27 5.67
N TYR A 84 6.03 -6.03 6.73
CA TYR A 84 6.41 -5.66 8.10
C TYR A 84 7.79 -6.16 8.53
N ALA A 85 8.51 -6.88 7.67
CA ALA A 85 9.87 -7.32 7.95
C ALA A 85 10.79 -6.13 8.20
N ASN A 86 11.62 -6.21 9.26
CA ASN A 86 12.59 -5.17 9.57
C ASN A 86 13.71 -5.17 8.50
N PRO A 87 13.90 -4.06 7.75
CA PRO A 87 14.84 -4.00 6.62
C PRO A 87 16.31 -4.25 6.99
N TYR A 88 16.65 -4.26 8.28
CA TYR A 88 18.01 -4.47 8.77
C TYR A 88 18.28 -5.88 9.29
N GLU A 89 17.27 -6.76 9.27
CA GLU A 89 17.34 -8.12 9.81
C GLU A 89 17.05 -9.16 8.72
N ALA A 90 17.34 -10.44 9.01
CA ALA A 90 16.92 -11.54 8.15
C ALA A 90 15.39 -11.71 8.20
N ALA A 91 14.82 -12.23 7.11
CA ALA A 91 13.39 -12.44 6.97
C ALA A 91 13.10 -13.68 6.10
N VAL A 92 11.82 -13.88 5.77
CA VAL A 92 11.39 -14.85 4.78
C VAL A 92 10.63 -14.15 3.66
N ASP A 93 10.72 -14.66 2.44
CA ASP A 93 9.96 -14.17 1.30
C ASP A 93 8.51 -14.70 1.28
N LYS A 94 7.73 -14.28 0.26
CA LYS A 94 6.34 -14.72 0.04
C LYS A 94 6.16 -16.23 -0.11
N TRP A 95 7.23 -16.99 -0.36
CA TRP A 95 7.20 -18.44 -0.52
C TRP A 95 7.82 -19.18 0.68
N GLY A 96 8.25 -18.44 1.70
CA GLY A 96 8.84 -18.98 2.92
C GLY A 96 10.35 -19.25 2.83
N ASN A 97 11.04 -18.79 1.79
CA ASN A 97 12.49 -18.93 1.68
C ASN A 97 13.21 -17.89 2.52
N GLU A 98 14.36 -18.25 3.08
CA GLU A 98 15.17 -17.32 3.87
C GLU A 98 15.75 -16.20 2.99
N VAL A 99 15.58 -14.97 3.45
CA VAL A 99 16.23 -13.78 2.89
C VAL A 99 17.18 -13.24 3.96
N SER A 100 18.48 -13.27 3.68
CA SER A 100 19.51 -12.91 4.68
C SER A 100 19.46 -11.46 5.15
N LYS A 101 18.76 -10.60 4.39
CA LYS A 101 18.46 -9.21 4.77
C LYS A 101 17.17 -8.74 4.10
N ALA A 102 16.17 -8.34 4.90
CA ALA A 102 14.83 -8.06 4.41
C ALA A 102 14.77 -6.88 3.43
N ASP A 103 15.74 -5.97 3.46
CA ASP A 103 15.81 -4.90 2.47
C ASP A 103 16.13 -5.31 1.04
N ALA A 104 16.44 -6.59 0.82
CA ALA A 104 16.43 -7.19 -0.51
C ALA A 104 15.01 -7.34 -1.09
N MET A 105 13.96 -7.17 -0.28
CA MET A 105 12.56 -7.11 -0.69
C MET A 105 12.07 -5.66 -0.67
N LEU A 106 11.53 -5.16 -1.79
CA LEU A 106 11.01 -3.79 -1.85
C LEU A 106 9.89 -3.55 -0.84
N ALA A 107 9.05 -4.55 -0.56
CA ALA A 107 7.96 -4.45 0.40
C ALA A 107 8.45 -4.09 1.80
N SER A 108 9.54 -4.69 2.27
CA SER A 108 10.11 -4.38 3.59
C SER A 108 10.62 -2.93 3.67
N LYS A 109 11.33 -2.46 2.63
CA LYS A 109 11.80 -1.07 2.55
C LYS A 109 10.65 -0.07 2.55
N HIS A 110 9.65 -0.28 1.71
CA HIS A 110 8.51 0.63 1.58
C HIS A 110 7.59 0.56 2.82
N GLY A 111 7.40 -0.63 3.40
CA GLY A 111 6.66 -0.82 4.65
C GLY A 111 7.31 -0.08 5.82
N ALA A 112 8.64 -0.11 5.93
CA ALA A 112 9.39 0.68 6.91
C ALA A 112 9.25 2.21 6.71
N MET A 113 8.89 2.65 5.49
CA MET A 113 8.57 4.05 5.17
C MET A 113 7.08 4.39 5.37
N GLY A 114 6.29 3.46 5.92
CA GLY A 114 4.86 3.64 6.17
C GLY A 114 3.98 3.45 4.95
N LYS A 115 4.50 2.86 3.86
CA LYS A 115 3.69 2.44 2.72
C LYS A 115 2.92 1.17 3.05
N THR A 116 1.76 1.02 2.42
CA THR A 116 0.81 -0.07 2.57
C THR A 116 0.68 -0.81 1.24
N CYS A 117 -0.08 -1.92 1.23
CA CYS A 117 -0.32 -2.71 0.03
C CYS A 117 -0.82 -1.84 -1.14
N MET A 118 -1.74 -0.91 -0.86
CA MET A 118 -2.45 -0.12 -1.86
C MET A 118 -1.63 1.03 -2.44
N ASP A 119 -0.50 1.37 -1.82
CA ASP A 119 0.44 2.32 -2.40
C ASP A 119 1.11 1.77 -3.67
N CYS A 120 1.22 0.43 -3.78
CA CYS A 120 1.75 -0.25 -4.96
C CYS A 120 0.63 -1.00 -5.72
N HIS A 121 -0.20 -1.75 -5.01
CA HIS A 121 -1.37 -2.46 -5.53
C HIS A 121 -2.61 -1.55 -5.56
N VAL A 122 -2.48 -0.36 -6.15
CA VAL A 122 -3.60 0.56 -6.38
C VAL A 122 -4.77 -0.15 -7.07
N PRO A 123 -5.94 -0.22 -6.45
CA PRO A 123 -7.06 -0.95 -7.02
C PRO A 123 -7.64 -0.18 -8.20
N ALA A 124 -7.69 -0.80 -9.38
CA ALA A 124 -8.62 -0.37 -10.40
C ALA A 124 -9.98 -1.00 -10.13
N ILE A 125 -11.07 -0.25 -10.28
CA ILE A 125 -12.43 -0.77 -10.07
C ILE A 125 -12.71 -1.98 -10.97
N GLU A 126 -12.21 -1.94 -12.21
CA GLU A 126 -12.34 -3.02 -13.19
C GLU A 126 -11.58 -4.29 -12.77
N GLU A 127 -10.38 -4.11 -12.20
CA GLU A 127 -9.56 -5.18 -11.63
C GLU A 127 -10.28 -5.81 -10.42
N GLN A 128 -10.80 -4.99 -9.51
CA GLN A 128 -11.54 -5.47 -8.32
C GLN A 128 -12.82 -6.25 -8.66
N ILE A 129 -13.54 -5.87 -9.72
CA ILE A 129 -14.72 -6.61 -10.17
C ILE A 129 -14.32 -7.99 -10.72
N THR A 130 -13.24 -8.03 -11.51
CA THR A 130 -12.73 -9.27 -12.11
C THR A 130 -12.20 -10.21 -11.03
N GLU A 131 -11.34 -9.71 -10.15
CA GLU A 131 -10.81 -10.45 -9.00
C GLU A 131 -11.94 -10.97 -8.09
N GLY A 132 -12.97 -10.17 -7.83
CA GLY A 132 -14.12 -10.59 -7.03
C GLY A 132 -14.94 -11.70 -7.68
N LEU A 133 -15.08 -11.69 -9.01
CA LEU A 133 -15.77 -12.74 -9.76
C LEU A 133 -14.95 -14.02 -9.83
N GLU A 134 -13.65 -13.93 -10.10
CA GLU A 134 -12.70 -15.05 -10.08
C GLU A 134 -12.70 -15.72 -8.70
N TRP A 135 -12.65 -14.91 -7.64
CA TRP A 135 -12.74 -15.39 -6.25
C TRP A 135 -14.00 -16.20 -5.97
N ILE A 136 -15.18 -15.67 -6.32
CA ILE A 136 -16.47 -16.37 -6.10
C ILE A 136 -16.53 -17.68 -6.88
N GLN A 137 -15.92 -17.72 -8.07
CA GLN A 137 -15.87 -18.91 -8.93
C GLN A 137 -14.80 -19.91 -8.50
N GLY A 138 -13.88 -19.52 -7.61
CA GLY A 138 -12.71 -20.31 -7.26
C GLY A 138 -11.64 -20.35 -8.36
N ASP A 139 -11.72 -19.43 -9.32
CA ASP A 139 -10.83 -19.33 -10.47
C ASP A 139 -9.66 -18.38 -10.18
N TYR A 140 -8.91 -18.69 -9.13
CA TYR A 140 -7.72 -17.92 -8.72
C TYR A 140 -6.54 -18.84 -8.46
N TYR A 141 -5.33 -18.29 -8.54
CA TYR A 141 -4.10 -19.05 -8.39
C TYR A 141 -3.51 -18.92 -6.99
N ASN A 142 -2.94 -20.03 -6.50
CA ASN A 142 -2.19 -20.08 -5.25
C ASN A 142 -1.10 -21.17 -5.36
N PRO A 143 0.21 -20.85 -5.19
CA PRO A 143 0.75 -19.53 -4.91
C PRO A 143 0.57 -18.55 -6.07
N LEU A 144 0.43 -17.25 -5.76
CA LEU A 144 0.45 -16.21 -6.79
C LEU A 144 1.84 -16.13 -7.41
N SER A 145 1.86 -16.13 -8.74
CA SER A 145 3.08 -15.84 -9.48
C SER A 145 3.53 -14.40 -9.26
N GLU A 146 4.80 -14.15 -9.55
CA GLU A 146 5.29 -12.79 -9.54
C GLU A 146 4.63 -11.97 -10.66
N ARG A 147 4.19 -10.76 -10.32
CA ARG A 147 3.70 -9.82 -11.32
C ARG A 147 4.84 -8.89 -11.70
N ASP A 148 5.10 -8.78 -12.99
CA ASP A 148 5.93 -7.72 -13.55
C ASP A 148 5.23 -6.35 -13.43
N LEU A 149 5.97 -5.28 -13.73
CA LEU A 149 5.40 -3.93 -13.72
C LEU A 149 4.31 -3.75 -14.76
N ALA A 150 4.45 -4.34 -15.95
CA ALA A 150 3.42 -4.33 -17.00
C ALA A 150 2.05 -4.76 -16.46
N ARG A 151 1.98 -5.91 -15.76
CA ARG A 151 0.76 -6.41 -15.12
C ARG A 151 0.32 -5.55 -13.95
N LEU A 152 1.23 -4.92 -13.22
CA LEU A 152 0.89 -4.03 -12.10
C LEU A 152 0.27 -2.71 -12.59
N VAL A 153 0.71 -2.18 -13.73
CA VAL A 153 0.27 -0.86 -14.24
C VAL A 153 -0.82 -0.94 -15.31
N ALA A 154 -1.16 -2.15 -15.78
CA ALA A 154 -2.09 -2.39 -16.89
C ALA A 154 -3.41 -1.58 -16.80
N TYR A 155 -4.02 -1.52 -15.62
CA TYR A 155 -5.29 -0.79 -15.41
C TYR A 155 -5.13 0.66 -14.95
N ARG A 156 -3.89 1.13 -14.74
CA ARG A 156 -3.58 2.46 -14.20
C ARG A 156 -3.25 3.48 -15.29
N GLY A 157 -2.90 3.02 -16.50
CA GLY A 157 -2.54 3.89 -17.62
C GLY A 157 -1.25 4.69 -17.38
N VAL A 158 -0.36 4.20 -16.53
CA VAL A 158 0.96 4.79 -16.24
C VAL A 158 2.06 3.91 -16.82
N GLY A 159 3.18 4.50 -17.24
CA GLY A 159 4.34 3.72 -17.67
C GLY A 159 5.01 2.97 -16.51
N GLU A 160 5.67 1.85 -16.81
CA GLU A 160 6.34 1.00 -15.80
C GLU A 160 7.41 1.75 -15.01
N THR A 161 8.23 2.57 -15.69
CA THR A 161 9.18 3.45 -14.99
C THR A 161 8.45 4.55 -14.20
N GLU A 162 7.42 5.18 -14.77
CA GLU A 162 6.70 6.32 -14.16
C GLU A 162 5.97 5.93 -12.87
N PHE A 163 5.58 4.67 -12.77
CA PHE A 163 5.02 4.11 -11.55
C PHE A 163 5.96 4.26 -10.34
N CYS A 164 7.26 4.04 -10.54
CA CYS A 164 8.29 4.22 -9.52
C CYS A 164 8.77 5.68 -9.44
N LEU A 165 9.11 6.25 -10.61
CA LEU A 165 9.69 7.58 -10.75
C LEU A 165 8.60 8.65 -10.95
N ASN A 166 8.10 9.18 -9.84
CA ASN A 166 7.13 10.26 -9.82
C ASN A 166 7.29 11.16 -8.59
N GLU A 167 6.55 12.27 -8.58
CA GLU A 167 6.63 13.29 -7.53
C GLU A 167 6.28 12.79 -6.11
N ASN A 168 5.52 11.70 -5.99
CA ASN A 168 5.05 11.13 -4.72
C ASN A 168 5.93 10.00 -4.19
N CYS A 169 6.78 9.42 -5.04
CA CYS A 169 7.66 8.30 -4.73
C CYS A 169 9.13 8.69 -4.97
N HIS A 170 9.74 8.22 -6.06
CA HIS A 170 11.10 8.57 -6.42
C HIS A 170 11.11 9.78 -7.34
N ASN A 171 11.12 10.99 -6.76
CA ASN A 171 11.12 12.25 -7.50
C ASN A 171 12.52 12.59 -8.08
N ILE A 172 13.00 11.70 -8.93
CA ILE A 172 14.29 11.77 -9.61
C ILE A 172 14.13 11.27 -11.04
N THR A 173 15.00 11.74 -11.93
CA THR A 173 15.00 11.29 -13.31
C THR A 173 15.84 10.01 -13.48
N LYS A 174 15.64 9.32 -14.60
CA LYS A 174 16.54 8.25 -15.06
C LYS A 174 18.02 8.68 -15.07
N SER A 175 18.30 9.93 -15.44
CA SER A 175 19.67 10.47 -15.46
C SER A 175 20.23 10.69 -14.06
N ASP A 176 19.39 11.09 -13.11
CA ASP A 176 19.81 11.28 -11.72
C ASP A 176 20.19 9.93 -11.10
N LEU A 177 19.38 8.89 -11.32
CA LEU A 177 19.71 7.52 -10.92
C LEU A 177 21.04 7.04 -11.50
N THR A 178 21.25 7.23 -12.81
CA THR A 178 22.54 6.89 -13.45
C THR A 178 23.70 7.63 -12.77
N ASN A 179 23.51 8.89 -12.40
CA ASN A 179 24.55 9.69 -11.75
C ASN A 179 24.80 9.26 -10.29
N GLU A 180 23.76 8.86 -9.55
CA GLU A 180 23.86 8.40 -8.16
C GLU A 180 24.63 7.08 -8.03
N THR A 181 24.62 6.23 -9.06
CA THR A 181 25.35 4.95 -9.08
C THR A 181 26.55 4.96 -10.04
N ALA A 182 27.07 6.15 -10.36
CA ALA A 182 28.18 6.33 -11.31
C ALA A 182 29.54 5.82 -10.80
N ASP A 183 29.69 5.62 -9.49
CA ASP A 183 30.90 5.12 -8.85
C ASP A 183 31.03 3.59 -8.90
N GLN A 184 29.94 2.88 -9.21
CA GLN A 184 29.95 1.43 -9.34
C GLN A 184 30.67 0.99 -10.61
N ALA A 185 31.51 -0.05 -10.51
CA ALA A 185 32.27 -0.58 -11.65
C ALA A 185 31.36 -1.03 -12.80
N ARG A 186 30.17 -1.56 -12.46
CA ARG A 186 29.02 -1.64 -13.35
C ARG A 186 27.94 -0.75 -12.79
N ASN A 187 27.47 0.22 -13.55
CA ASN A 187 26.37 1.05 -13.11
C ASN A 187 25.03 0.34 -13.42
N PRO A 188 24.30 -0.19 -12.42
CA PRO A 188 23.05 -0.93 -12.63
C PRO A 188 21.92 -0.03 -13.16
N HIS A 189 22.04 1.28 -12.97
CA HIS A 189 21.11 2.28 -13.51
C HIS A 189 21.68 2.99 -14.74
N SER A 190 22.64 2.38 -15.42
CA SER A 190 23.00 2.80 -16.78
C SER A 190 22.03 2.17 -17.78
N TRP A 191 21.37 3.00 -18.57
CA TRP A 191 20.30 2.59 -19.50
C TRP A 191 20.83 1.98 -20.80
N HIS A 192 22.00 1.35 -20.76
CA HIS A 192 22.60 0.67 -21.92
C HIS A 192 21.83 -0.60 -22.32
N HIS A 193 21.15 -1.22 -21.36
CA HIS A 193 20.23 -2.34 -21.55
C HIS A 193 18.81 -1.86 -21.24
N SER A 194 18.27 -1.02 -22.13
CA SER A 194 16.97 -0.38 -21.95
C SER A 194 15.77 -1.34 -22.01
N GLU A 195 16.03 -2.61 -22.28
CA GLU A 195 15.06 -3.70 -22.25
C GLU A 195 14.63 -4.11 -20.83
N TYR A 196 15.40 -3.75 -19.80
CA TYR A 196 15.06 -4.11 -18.42
C TYR A 196 14.24 -3.02 -17.72
N ASP A 197 13.21 -3.47 -17.03
CA ASP A 197 12.38 -2.66 -16.15
C ASP A 197 12.79 -2.80 -14.68
N CYS A 198 12.30 -1.89 -13.83
CA CYS A 198 12.71 -1.88 -12.42
C CYS A 198 12.40 -3.21 -11.71
N SER A 199 11.31 -3.88 -12.08
CA SER A 199 10.89 -5.18 -11.54
C SER A 199 11.76 -6.36 -11.97
N ASP A 200 12.60 -6.22 -12.99
CA ASP A 200 13.50 -7.31 -13.38
C ASP A 200 14.58 -7.55 -12.33
N CYS A 201 15.02 -6.46 -11.70
CA CYS A 201 15.97 -6.49 -10.59
C CYS A 201 15.27 -6.42 -9.23
N HIS A 202 14.45 -5.39 -9.04
CA HIS A 202 13.86 -5.08 -7.74
C HIS A 202 12.56 -5.84 -7.51
N LYS A 203 12.61 -6.86 -6.65
CA LYS A 203 11.47 -7.73 -6.39
C LYS A 203 10.68 -7.27 -5.17
N GLY A 204 9.35 -7.33 -5.30
CA GLY A 204 8.40 -6.84 -4.28
C GLY A 204 8.50 -7.62 -2.97
N HIS A 205 8.18 -8.91 -3.05
CA HIS A 205 7.95 -9.78 -1.90
C HIS A 205 8.92 -10.98 -1.85
N ARG A 206 10.03 -10.90 -2.57
CA ARG A 206 11.13 -11.88 -2.54
C ARG A 206 12.47 -11.18 -2.71
N ALA A 207 13.55 -11.92 -2.47
CA ALA A 207 14.89 -11.42 -2.68
C ALA A 207 15.04 -10.86 -4.12
N SER A 208 15.53 -9.63 -4.21
CA SER A 208 15.83 -8.97 -5.48
C SER A 208 16.95 -9.68 -6.23
N ILE A 209 16.99 -9.51 -7.55
CA ILE A 209 17.92 -10.21 -8.44
C ILE A 209 18.94 -9.23 -9.01
N MET A 210 20.21 -9.60 -8.96
CA MET A 210 21.25 -8.90 -9.72
C MET A 210 21.30 -9.45 -11.15
N VAL A 211 20.43 -8.93 -12.03
CA VAL A 211 20.29 -9.41 -13.43
C VAL A 211 21.60 -9.40 -14.20
N CYS A 212 22.51 -8.48 -13.87
CA CYS A 212 23.81 -8.38 -14.52
C CYS A 212 24.61 -9.69 -14.46
N THR A 213 24.43 -10.49 -13.40
CA THR A 213 25.10 -11.79 -13.23
C THR A 213 24.68 -12.83 -14.27
N GLN A 214 23.64 -12.58 -15.07
CA GLN A 214 23.31 -13.42 -16.24
C GLN A 214 24.49 -13.53 -17.22
N CYS A 215 25.23 -12.44 -17.40
CA CYS A 215 26.33 -12.35 -18.37
C CYS A 215 27.64 -11.83 -17.75
N HIS A 216 27.57 -11.16 -16.60
CA HIS A 216 28.68 -10.52 -15.91
C HIS A 216 28.86 -11.14 -14.52
N GLU A 217 29.55 -12.29 -14.48
CA GLU A 217 29.85 -13.03 -13.24
C GLU A 217 30.63 -12.18 -12.21
N ASP A 218 31.31 -11.11 -12.66
CA ASP A 218 32.03 -10.16 -11.82
C ASP A 218 31.13 -9.09 -11.16
N SER A 219 29.82 -9.11 -11.44
CA SER A 219 28.88 -8.15 -10.85
C SER A 219 28.73 -8.40 -9.36
N GLU A 220 28.84 -7.34 -8.57
CA GLU A 220 28.61 -7.41 -7.13
C GLU A 220 27.13 -7.67 -6.84
N VAL A 221 26.83 -8.74 -6.11
CA VAL A 221 25.48 -9.07 -5.65
C VAL A 221 25.28 -8.45 -4.27
N PRO A 222 24.33 -7.51 -4.10
CA PRO A 222 24.07 -6.90 -2.80
C PRO A 222 23.66 -7.94 -1.75
N GLN A 223 23.93 -7.66 -0.48
CA GLN A 223 23.54 -8.57 0.60
C GLN A 223 22.03 -8.85 0.56
N GLY A 224 21.67 -10.13 0.60
CA GLY A 224 20.28 -10.59 0.57
C GLY A 224 19.69 -10.71 -0.84
N TRP A 225 20.38 -10.21 -1.87
CA TRP A 225 19.98 -10.39 -3.26
C TRP A 225 20.48 -11.73 -3.80
N LEU A 226 19.86 -12.16 -4.90
CA LEU A 226 20.19 -13.37 -5.63
C LEU A 226 20.96 -13.04 -6.91
N THR A 227 21.77 -13.98 -7.36
CA THR A 227 22.23 -14.01 -8.75
C THR A 227 21.04 -14.26 -9.69
N TRP A 228 21.24 -14.01 -10.99
CA TRP A 228 20.25 -14.32 -12.01
C TRP A 228 19.85 -15.80 -11.98
N GLU A 229 20.82 -16.71 -11.95
CA GLU A 229 20.54 -18.16 -11.94
C GLU A 229 19.74 -18.58 -10.70
N GLU A 230 20.13 -18.12 -9.51
CA GLU A 230 19.38 -18.38 -8.27
C GLU A 230 17.96 -17.82 -8.34
N GLY A 231 17.81 -16.59 -8.83
CA GLY A 231 16.52 -15.93 -8.96
C GLY A 231 15.57 -16.63 -9.93
N GLN A 232 16.10 -17.15 -11.05
CA GLN A 232 15.33 -17.90 -12.05
C GLN A 232 14.97 -19.31 -11.56
N ASN A 233 15.89 -20.01 -10.92
CA ASN A 233 15.61 -21.31 -10.32
C ASN A 233 14.52 -21.20 -9.24
N LEU A 234 14.59 -20.14 -8.42
CA LEU A 234 13.57 -19.86 -7.42
C LEU A 234 12.21 -19.59 -8.07
N GLU A 235 12.16 -18.75 -9.10
CA GLU A 235 10.90 -18.46 -9.79
C GLU A 235 10.30 -19.70 -10.44
N HIS A 236 11.09 -20.47 -11.19
CA HIS A 236 10.66 -21.74 -11.80
C HIS A 236 10.10 -22.75 -10.80
N GLN A 237 10.61 -22.76 -9.56
CA GLN A 237 10.09 -23.64 -8.51
C GLN A 237 8.65 -23.29 -8.10
N TYR A 238 8.25 -22.03 -8.24
CA TYR A 238 6.94 -21.51 -7.82
C TYR A 238 6.08 -20.97 -8.97
N MET A 239 6.50 -21.16 -10.23
CA MET A 239 5.73 -20.81 -11.42
C MET A 239 4.42 -21.60 -11.48
N SER A 240 3.36 -20.94 -11.92
CA SER A 240 2.07 -21.58 -12.17
C SER A 240 1.91 -21.96 -13.65
N TRP A 241 0.99 -22.88 -13.94
CA TRP A 241 0.70 -23.38 -15.30
C TRP A 241 0.26 -22.26 -16.28
N ASN A 242 -0.24 -21.14 -15.78
CA ASN A 242 -0.61 -19.98 -16.60
C ASN A 242 0.58 -19.10 -16.97
N ASP A 243 1.63 -19.05 -16.14
CA ASP A 243 2.84 -18.30 -16.48
C ASP A 243 3.56 -19.00 -17.64
N GLU A 244 3.52 -20.34 -17.70
CA GLU A 244 4.00 -21.09 -18.86
C GLU A 244 3.22 -20.74 -20.15
N GLN A 245 1.90 -20.58 -20.09
CA GLN A 245 1.10 -20.18 -21.25
C GLN A 245 1.32 -18.73 -21.67
N PHE A 246 1.47 -17.81 -20.69
CA PHE A 246 1.83 -16.43 -20.97
C PHE A 246 3.21 -16.34 -21.65
N LEU A 247 4.21 -17.02 -21.09
CA LEU A 247 5.57 -17.07 -21.66
C LEU A 247 5.58 -17.75 -23.04
N ALA A 248 4.87 -18.87 -23.21
CA ALA A 248 4.73 -19.55 -24.51
C ALA A 248 3.96 -18.71 -25.55
N GLY A 249 3.03 -17.86 -25.10
CA GLY A 249 2.34 -16.89 -25.93
C GLY A 249 3.27 -15.77 -26.40
N THR A 250 4.15 -15.28 -25.52
CA THR A 250 5.14 -14.23 -25.85
C THR A 250 6.31 -14.74 -26.70
N SER A 251 6.69 -16.02 -26.60
CA SER A 251 7.76 -16.63 -27.39
C SER A 251 7.34 -17.03 -28.82
N SER A 252 6.07 -16.82 -29.19
CA SER A 252 5.56 -17.10 -30.54
C SER A 252 5.64 -15.91 -31.49
N GLY A 253 6.26 -14.82 -31.04
CA GLY A 253 6.42 -13.54 -31.75
C GLY A 253 7.82 -13.25 -32.27
N GLU A 254 8.58 -14.26 -32.72
CA GLU A 254 9.79 -14.11 -33.55
C GLU A 254 9.61 -14.74 -34.94
#